data_AF-A0A8I2K644-F1
#
_entry.id   AF-A0A8I2K644-F1
#
_cell.length_a   1.000
_cell.length_b   1.000
_cell.length_c   1.000
_cell.angle_alpha   90.00
_cell.angle_beta   90.00
_cell.angle_gamma   90.00
#
_symmetry.space_group_name_H-M   'P 1'
#
loop_
_entity.id
_entity.type
_entity.pdbx_description
1 polymer ?
#
loop_
_entity_poly.entity_id
_entity_poly.type
_entity_poly.pdbx_seq_one_letter_code
_entity_poly.pdbx_strand_id
1 'polypeptide(L)'
;MCEFGWDEEDWKTLVFAIQQNDCILILGPDIATEVVEVESQRRTLTEILAEEMAGEIHVKGVEKINTSDLAQMAQYYCKEKGRMSLKRKVSSFYEKKMALSSDLHEIIAELPFYFVVTTTHDNMLIKAMKEKGRKSVAERYHFKGQNPKKVAMGTVEKPLVFYLYGSVGESDSLVLTENDLLDFLVALTSKKPPMAPNVLSELHNEDKCFLFLGVGFRHWYQRILLYVLQMRKKGSHSFAMERFIPDDESQLEQIVFFFRKSDYKINILGMSFIEFAEQLRDRLSSSRPPEKYKDGPQVFICHAHEDQEYASKMYEKFKTAGLRPWLDKEELRGGDLWDKMIIDTIREVDYVVVLQSKSMIAKVESYVFKEINCALERQSKFQDMFRFIIPVIIDGSPLLKKLESIQSIKISDKENIENLISTIRSDFEKRRTQ
;
A
#
# COMPACT_ATOMS: atom_id res chain seq x y z
N MET A 1 21.64 6.45 -21.08
CA MET A 1 21.25 5.05 -20.83
C MET A 1 20.81 4.94 -19.38
N CYS A 2 19.54 5.21 -19.11
CA CYS A 2 18.96 4.88 -17.81
C CYS A 2 18.75 3.36 -17.77
N GLU A 3 19.31 2.67 -16.79
CA GLU A 3 18.92 1.29 -16.50
C GLU A 3 17.44 1.32 -16.07
N PHE A 4 16.58 0.91 -17.00
CA PHE A 4 15.14 0.77 -16.80
C PHE A 4 14.88 -0.60 -16.20
N GLY A 5 14.88 -0.68 -14.87
CA GLY A 5 14.56 -1.91 -14.15
C GLY A 5 14.46 -1.63 -12.67
N TRP A 6 13.52 -2.29 -12.02
CA TRP A 6 13.59 -2.47 -10.58
C TRP A 6 14.73 -3.41 -10.27
N ASP A 7 15.49 -3.12 -9.21
CA ASP A 7 16.46 -4.06 -8.69
C ASP A 7 15.77 -5.09 -7.77
N GLU A 8 16.53 -6.07 -7.27
CA GLU A 8 15.98 -7.06 -6.34
C GLU A 8 15.57 -6.46 -4.99
N GLU A 9 16.07 -5.28 -4.62
CA GLU A 9 15.68 -4.60 -3.38
C GLU A 9 14.32 -3.92 -3.52
N ASP A 10 14.03 -3.33 -4.68
CA ASP A 10 12.71 -2.82 -5.06
C ASP A 10 11.65 -3.94 -4.95
N TRP A 11 11.94 -5.11 -5.52
CA TRP A 11 11.05 -6.27 -5.44
C TRP A 11 10.83 -6.75 -4.01
N LYS A 12 11.89 -6.88 -3.20
CA LYS A 12 11.77 -7.26 -1.78
C LYS A 12 10.95 -6.23 -0.99
N THR A 13 11.18 -4.94 -1.24
CA THR A 13 10.46 -3.85 -0.58
C THR A 13 8.97 -3.91 -0.91
N LEU A 14 8.60 -4.08 -2.19
CA LEU A 14 7.20 -4.21 -2.60
C LEU A 14 6.55 -5.46 -1.97
N VAL A 15 7.19 -6.61 -2.07
CA VAL A 15 6.70 -7.87 -1.51
C VAL A 15 6.48 -7.76 -0.01
N PHE A 16 7.44 -7.18 0.72
CA PHE A 16 7.33 -6.94 2.16
C PHE A 16 6.16 -6.02 2.49
N ALA A 17 6.02 -4.90 1.77
CA ALA A 17 4.92 -3.95 1.99
C ALA A 17 3.54 -4.59 1.74
N ILE A 18 3.40 -5.41 0.69
CA ILE A 18 2.16 -6.16 0.42
C ILE A 18 1.87 -7.13 1.57
N GLN A 19 2.86 -7.88 2.06
CA GLN A 19 2.68 -8.84 3.16
C GLN A 19 2.31 -8.18 4.49
N GLN A 20 2.76 -6.95 4.76
CA GLN A 20 2.40 -6.19 5.95
C GLN A 20 1.05 -5.45 5.82
N ASN A 21 0.35 -5.55 4.69
CA ASN A 21 -0.80 -4.72 4.34
C ASN A 21 -0.47 -3.22 4.28
N ASP A 22 0.78 -2.87 3.98
CA ASP A 22 1.26 -1.50 3.84
C ASP A 22 1.28 -1.00 2.39
N CYS A 23 0.82 -1.83 1.44
CA CYS A 23 0.70 -1.45 0.04
C CYS A 23 -0.77 -1.30 -0.38
N ILE A 24 -1.12 -0.16 -0.96
CA ILE A 24 -2.42 0.09 -1.61
C ILE A 24 -2.24 -0.06 -3.12
N LEU A 25 -3.06 -0.91 -3.74
CA LEU A 25 -3.05 -1.12 -5.19
C LEU A 25 -3.90 -0.04 -5.88
N ILE A 26 -3.33 0.62 -6.88
CA ILE A 26 -4.00 1.61 -7.71
C ILE A 26 -4.03 1.12 -9.15
N LEU A 27 -5.24 0.90 -9.67
CA LEU A 27 -5.49 0.38 -11.00
C LEU A 27 -5.98 1.50 -11.92
N GLY A 28 -5.41 1.56 -13.12
CA GLY A 28 -5.80 2.53 -14.13
C GLY A 28 -6.25 1.94 -15.46
N PRO A 29 -6.74 2.78 -16.38
CA PRO A 29 -7.45 2.35 -17.60
C PRO A 29 -6.59 1.50 -18.53
N ASP A 30 -5.26 1.61 -18.51
CA ASP A 30 -4.38 0.91 -19.44
C ASP A 30 -4.35 -0.62 -19.20
N ILE A 31 -4.82 -1.11 -18.04
CA ILE A 31 -4.85 -2.54 -17.71
C ILE A 31 -6.13 -3.25 -18.22
N ALA A 32 -7.21 -2.49 -18.42
CA ALA A 32 -8.50 -3.01 -18.84
C ALA A 32 -8.47 -3.22 -20.36
N THR A 33 -8.04 -4.41 -20.79
CA THR A 33 -7.78 -4.73 -22.20
C THR A 33 -8.59 -5.91 -22.69
N GLU A 34 -8.88 -5.89 -23.99
CA GLU A 34 -9.55 -6.96 -24.73
C GLU A 34 -8.75 -7.29 -26.00
N VAL A 35 -8.77 -8.56 -26.40
CA VAL A 35 -8.18 -9.01 -27.67
C VAL A 35 -9.16 -8.69 -28.78
N VAL A 36 -8.73 -7.87 -29.74
CA VAL A 36 -9.54 -7.56 -30.92
C VAL A 36 -9.17 -8.55 -32.04
N GLU A 37 -10.12 -9.44 -32.40
CA GLU A 37 -9.89 -10.56 -33.33
C GLU A 37 -9.32 -10.12 -34.68
N VAL A 38 -9.72 -8.93 -35.16
CA VAL A 38 -9.32 -8.40 -36.48
C VAL A 38 -7.82 -8.05 -36.54
N GLU A 39 -7.23 -7.62 -35.43
CA GLU A 39 -5.85 -7.10 -35.38
C GLU A 39 -4.90 -8.02 -34.61
N SER A 40 -5.41 -9.02 -33.89
CA SER A 40 -4.63 -9.85 -32.93
C SER A 40 -3.84 -9.03 -31.90
N GLN A 41 -4.28 -7.80 -31.64
CA GLN A 41 -3.66 -6.88 -30.68
C GLN A 41 -4.59 -6.65 -29.48
N ARG A 42 -3.99 -6.44 -28.30
CA ARG A 42 -4.71 -6.04 -27.08
C ARG A 42 -4.95 -4.53 -27.09
N ARG A 43 -6.21 -4.13 -27.08
CA ARG A 43 -6.64 -2.73 -26.99
C ARG A 43 -7.33 -2.47 -25.67
N THR A 44 -7.20 -1.26 -25.14
CA THR A 44 -7.88 -0.88 -23.89
C THR A 44 -9.37 -0.69 -24.14
N LEU A 45 -10.19 -0.96 -23.12
CA LEU A 45 -11.62 -0.72 -23.20
C LEU A 45 -11.94 0.77 -23.46
N THR A 46 -11.09 1.68 -22.99
CA THR A 46 -11.22 3.12 -23.24
C THR A 46 -10.97 3.48 -24.71
N GLU A 47 -9.97 2.87 -25.36
CA GLU A 47 -9.72 3.06 -26.81
C GLU A 47 -10.86 2.51 -27.66
N ILE A 48 -11.36 1.32 -27.33
CA ILE A 48 -12.47 0.68 -28.07
C ILE A 48 -13.73 1.53 -27.95
N LEU A 49 -14.05 2.01 -26.74
CA LEU A 49 -15.21 2.86 -26.50
C LEU A 49 -15.10 4.22 -27.22
N ALA A 50 -13.91 4.82 -27.22
CA ALA A 50 -13.67 6.09 -27.92
C ALA A 50 -13.85 5.94 -29.44
N GLU A 51 -13.36 4.86 -30.03
CA GLU A 51 -13.55 4.55 -31.45
C GLU A 51 -15.02 4.28 -31.80
N GLU A 52 -15.72 3.50 -30.97
CA GLU A 52 -17.16 3.27 -31.13
C GLU A 52 -17.97 4.58 -31.09
N MET A 53 -17.57 5.54 -30.25
CA MET A 53 -18.19 6.87 -30.20
C MET A 53 -17.86 7.69 -31.45
N ALA A 54 -16.61 7.64 -31.92
CA ALA A 54 -16.16 8.35 -33.11
C ALA A 54 -16.93 7.91 -34.36
N GLY A 55 -17.20 6.62 -34.52
CA GLY A 55 -17.98 6.08 -35.65
C GLY A 55 -19.47 6.50 -35.68
N GLU A 56 -20.03 6.97 -34.55
CA GLU A 56 -21.43 7.38 -34.44
C GLU A 56 -21.66 8.89 -34.62
N ILE A 57 -20.58 9.69 -34.64
CA ILE A 57 -20.62 11.14 -34.69
C ILE A 57 -19.94 11.68 -35.95
N HIS A 58 -20.46 12.78 -36.50
CA HIS A 58 -19.95 13.38 -37.73
C HIS A 58 -19.42 14.78 -37.43
N VAL A 59 -18.29 14.88 -36.72
CA VAL A 59 -17.67 16.17 -36.39
C VAL A 59 -16.79 16.64 -37.56
N LYS A 60 -16.88 17.92 -37.94
CA LYS A 60 -15.91 18.50 -38.88
C LYS A 60 -14.52 18.48 -38.23
N GLY A 61 -13.57 17.77 -38.84
CA GLY A 61 -12.20 17.67 -38.33
C GLY A 61 -11.94 16.52 -37.34
N VAL A 62 -12.78 15.48 -37.29
CA VAL A 62 -12.51 14.24 -36.51
C VAL A 62 -11.12 13.68 -36.82
N GLU A 63 -10.65 13.83 -38.05
CA GLU A 63 -9.31 13.38 -38.49
C GLU A 63 -8.15 14.03 -37.70
N LYS A 64 -8.40 15.13 -36.97
CA LYS A 64 -7.43 15.80 -36.09
C LYS A 64 -7.63 15.49 -34.60
N ILE A 65 -8.67 14.73 -34.26
CA ILE A 65 -9.02 14.39 -32.88
C ILE A 65 -8.26 13.13 -32.49
N ASN A 66 -7.72 13.09 -31.29
CA ASN A 66 -7.11 11.86 -30.78
C ASN A 66 -8.23 10.87 -30.42
N THR A 67 -8.54 9.96 -31.33
CA THR A 67 -9.58 8.93 -31.16
C THR A 67 -9.24 7.87 -30.12
N SER A 68 -8.02 7.89 -29.55
CA SER A 68 -7.63 7.04 -28.42
C SER A 68 -7.91 7.65 -27.04
N ASP A 69 -8.24 8.95 -26.96
CA ASP A 69 -8.56 9.63 -25.70
C ASP A 69 -10.07 9.61 -25.43
N LEU A 70 -10.50 8.77 -24.49
CA LEU A 70 -11.91 8.64 -24.12
C LEU A 70 -12.50 9.94 -23.58
N ALA A 71 -11.75 10.73 -22.80
CA ALA A 71 -12.28 11.94 -22.19
C ALA A 71 -12.61 13.00 -23.24
N GLN A 72 -11.70 13.15 -24.21
CA GLN A 72 -11.90 14.02 -25.36
C GLN A 72 -13.05 13.51 -26.24
N MET A 73 -13.07 12.22 -26.59
CA MET A 73 -14.13 11.68 -27.44
C MET A 73 -15.50 11.72 -26.79
N ALA A 74 -15.61 11.41 -25.51
CA ALA A 74 -16.86 11.53 -24.76
C ALA A 74 -17.35 12.98 -24.71
N GLN A 75 -16.46 13.97 -24.64
CA GLN A 75 -16.81 15.39 -24.69
C GLN A 75 -17.44 15.77 -26.04
N TYR A 76 -16.84 15.32 -27.16
CA TYR A 76 -17.41 15.52 -28.49
C TYR A 76 -18.76 14.80 -28.65
N TYR A 77 -18.84 13.54 -28.23
CA TYR A 77 -20.07 12.76 -28.28
C TYR A 77 -21.20 13.41 -27.47
N CYS A 78 -20.89 13.90 -26.26
CA CYS A 78 -21.83 14.61 -25.42
C CYS A 78 -22.33 15.90 -26.07
N LYS A 79 -21.44 16.65 -26.73
CA LYS A 79 -21.78 17.89 -27.45
C LYS A 79 -22.71 17.64 -28.64
N GLU A 80 -22.52 16.55 -29.37
CA GLU A 80 -23.32 16.23 -30.56
C GLU A 80 -24.64 15.51 -30.23
N LYS A 81 -24.60 14.51 -29.34
CA LYS A 81 -25.74 13.60 -29.07
C LYS A 81 -26.42 13.83 -27.72
N GLY A 82 -25.83 14.67 -26.86
CA GLY A 82 -26.33 14.96 -25.51
C GLY A 82 -25.87 13.98 -24.43
N ARG A 83 -25.94 14.43 -23.16
CA ARG A 83 -25.48 13.67 -21.98
C ARG A 83 -26.22 12.35 -21.77
N MET A 84 -27.52 12.29 -22.05
CA MET A 84 -28.31 11.06 -21.91
C MET A 84 -27.87 9.98 -22.91
N SER A 85 -27.57 10.37 -24.15
CA SER A 85 -27.05 9.46 -25.16
C SER A 85 -25.68 8.92 -24.77
N LEU A 86 -24.79 9.79 -24.26
CA LEU A 86 -23.49 9.38 -23.73
C LEU A 86 -23.63 8.36 -22.59
N LYS A 87 -24.47 8.64 -21.59
CA LYS A 87 -24.73 7.70 -20.48
C LYS A 87 -25.21 6.34 -20.97
N ARG A 88 -26.17 6.31 -21.90
CA ARG A 88 -26.70 5.08 -22.47
C ARG A 88 -25.62 4.29 -23.21
N LYS A 89 -24.80 4.96 -24.03
CA LYS A 89 -23.69 4.34 -24.79
C LYS A 89 -22.67 3.71 -23.84
N VAL A 90 -22.21 4.46 -22.85
CA VAL A 90 -21.22 3.98 -21.85
C VAL A 90 -21.78 2.81 -21.03
N SER A 91 -23.03 2.92 -20.55
CA SER A 91 -23.65 1.85 -19.76
C SER A 91 -23.79 0.58 -20.60
N SER A 92 -24.33 0.69 -21.81
CA SER A 92 -24.46 -0.46 -22.71
C SER A 92 -23.12 -1.08 -23.10
N PHE A 93 -22.07 -0.27 -23.28
CA PHE A 93 -20.73 -0.76 -23.56
C PHE A 93 -20.20 -1.59 -22.39
N TYR A 94 -20.13 -1.03 -21.18
CA TYR A 94 -19.57 -1.74 -20.03
C TYR A 94 -20.44 -2.90 -19.56
N GLU A 95 -21.77 -2.84 -19.70
CA GLU A 95 -22.69 -3.96 -19.44
C GLU A 95 -22.34 -5.19 -20.28
N LYS A 96 -22.03 -5.00 -21.57
CA LYS A 96 -21.59 -6.09 -22.45
C LYS A 96 -20.24 -6.68 -22.01
N LYS A 97 -19.40 -5.86 -21.38
CA LYS A 97 -18.06 -6.24 -20.91
C LYS A 97 -18.06 -6.74 -19.45
N MET A 98 -19.19 -6.72 -18.73
CA MET A 98 -19.28 -7.18 -17.34
C MET A 98 -18.92 -8.65 -17.13
N ALA A 99 -19.04 -9.46 -18.18
CA ALA A 99 -18.70 -10.88 -18.13
C ALA A 99 -17.20 -11.16 -18.34
N LEU A 100 -16.42 -10.17 -18.76
CA LEU A 100 -15.01 -10.35 -19.07
C LEU A 100 -14.17 -10.27 -17.78
N SER A 101 -13.24 -11.22 -17.64
CA SER A 101 -11.99 -11.08 -16.91
C SER A 101 -10.85 -10.99 -17.94
N SER A 102 -9.66 -10.58 -17.52
CA SER A 102 -8.44 -10.81 -18.32
C SER A 102 -7.43 -11.53 -17.46
N ASP A 103 -6.47 -12.20 -18.10
CA ASP A 103 -5.40 -12.96 -17.42
C ASP A 103 -4.73 -12.13 -16.30
N LEU A 104 -4.52 -10.84 -16.56
CA LEU A 104 -3.97 -9.90 -15.59
C LEU A 104 -4.87 -9.75 -14.36
N HIS A 105 -6.17 -9.54 -14.55
CA HIS A 105 -7.13 -9.41 -13.45
C HIS A 105 -7.26 -10.72 -12.67
N GLU A 106 -7.17 -11.86 -13.34
CA GLU A 106 -7.17 -13.18 -12.69
C GLU A 106 -5.97 -13.38 -11.78
N ILE A 107 -4.77 -12.96 -12.21
CA ILE A 107 -3.57 -13.00 -11.36
C ILE A 107 -3.71 -12.01 -10.21
N ILE A 108 -4.10 -10.75 -10.48
CA ILE A 108 -4.27 -9.71 -9.44
C ILE A 108 -5.32 -10.15 -8.38
N ALA A 109 -6.38 -10.84 -8.79
CA ALA A 109 -7.41 -11.35 -7.91
C ALA A 109 -6.92 -12.40 -6.90
N GLU A 110 -5.75 -13.01 -7.11
CA GLU A 110 -5.10 -13.93 -6.19
C GLU A 110 -4.15 -13.22 -5.21
N LEU A 111 -3.71 -12.00 -5.54
CA LEU A 111 -2.74 -11.26 -4.73
C LEU A 111 -3.35 -10.73 -3.41
N PRO A 112 -2.58 -10.66 -2.32
CA PRO A 112 -3.13 -10.40 -0.98
C PRO A 112 -3.33 -8.90 -0.68
N PHE A 113 -3.88 -8.14 -1.62
CA PHE A 113 -4.27 -6.75 -1.36
C PHE A 113 -5.55 -6.70 -0.54
N TYR A 114 -5.59 -5.84 0.49
CA TYR A 114 -6.79 -5.57 1.29
C TYR A 114 -7.57 -4.36 0.75
N PHE A 115 -6.89 -3.44 0.07
CA PHE A 115 -7.47 -2.21 -0.47
C PHE A 115 -6.93 -1.93 -1.87
N VAL A 116 -7.86 -1.83 -2.82
CA VAL A 116 -7.64 -1.52 -4.23
C VAL A 116 -8.43 -0.27 -4.58
N VAL A 117 -7.79 0.73 -5.17
CA VAL A 117 -8.45 1.88 -5.79
C VAL A 117 -8.37 1.71 -7.29
N THR A 118 -9.48 1.87 -8.00
CA THR A 118 -9.50 1.81 -9.47
C THR A 118 -10.04 3.11 -10.06
N THR A 119 -9.40 3.56 -11.14
CA THR A 119 -9.91 4.62 -12.03
C THR A 119 -10.52 4.06 -13.31
N THR A 120 -10.62 2.73 -13.43
CA THR A 120 -11.36 2.07 -14.51
C THR A 120 -12.86 2.08 -14.25
N HIS A 121 -13.66 1.95 -15.31
CA HIS A 121 -15.13 1.89 -15.21
C HIS A 121 -15.69 0.47 -15.34
N ASP A 122 -14.84 -0.54 -15.62
CA ASP A 122 -15.22 -1.93 -15.79
C ASP A 122 -15.30 -2.72 -14.47
N ASN A 123 -15.78 -3.97 -14.53
CA ASN A 123 -15.88 -4.87 -13.38
C ASN A 123 -14.93 -6.08 -13.49
N MET A 124 -13.87 -6.02 -14.32
CA MET A 124 -13.02 -7.18 -14.62
C MET A 124 -12.33 -7.73 -13.35
N LEU A 125 -11.86 -6.86 -12.44
CA LEU A 125 -11.28 -7.31 -11.18
C LEU A 125 -12.32 -7.99 -10.27
N ILE A 126 -13.49 -7.39 -10.11
CA ILE A 126 -14.58 -7.93 -9.28
C ILE A 126 -15.03 -9.28 -9.82
N LYS A 127 -15.12 -9.40 -11.15
CA LYS A 127 -15.45 -10.64 -11.85
C LYS A 127 -14.40 -11.71 -11.63
N ALA A 128 -13.13 -11.39 -11.81
CA ALA A 128 -12.01 -12.30 -11.55
C ALA A 128 -11.97 -12.79 -10.08
N MET A 129 -12.18 -11.89 -9.11
CA MET A 129 -12.28 -12.26 -7.70
C MET A 129 -13.44 -13.24 -7.44
N LYS A 130 -14.60 -13.00 -8.05
CA LYS A 130 -15.78 -13.87 -7.92
C LYS A 130 -15.53 -15.26 -8.51
N GLU A 131 -14.85 -15.35 -9.66
CA GLU A 131 -14.52 -16.61 -10.33
C GLU A 131 -13.53 -17.46 -9.53
N LYS A 132 -12.62 -16.80 -8.82
CA LYS A 132 -11.69 -17.44 -7.87
C LYS A 132 -12.34 -17.72 -6.50
N GLY A 133 -13.64 -17.48 -6.34
CA GLY A 133 -14.37 -17.71 -5.09
C GLY A 133 -14.04 -16.72 -3.96
N ARG A 134 -13.37 -15.61 -4.27
CA ARG A 134 -12.99 -14.57 -3.30
C ARG A 134 -14.13 -13.57 -3.15
N LYS A 135 -14.47 -13.24 -1.90
CA LYS A 135 -15.45 -12.18 -1.60
C LYS A 135 -14.76 -10.82 -1.78
N SER A 136 -15.52 -9.81 -2.16
CA SER A 136 -15.03 -8.43 -2.22
C SER A 136 -16.12 -7.46 -1.77
N VAL A 137 -15.70 -6.25 -1.44
CA VAL A 137 -16.58 -5.09 -1.24
C VAL A 137 -16.30 -4.11 -2.36
N ALA A 138 -17.33 -3.66 -3.07
CA ALA A 138 -17.21 -2.63 -4.09
C ALA A 138 -17.89 -1.36 -3.59
N GLU A 139 -17.15 -0.26 -3.56
CA GLU A 139 -17.64 1.07 -3.19
C GLU A 139 -17.11 2.09 -4.19
N ARG A 140 -17.67 3.29 -4.20
CA ARG A 140 -17.29 4.27 -5.22
C ARG A 140 -17.39 5.70 -4.73
N TYR A 141 -16.69 6.59 -5.40
CA TYR A 141 -16.80 8.03 -5.19
C TYR A 141 -17.78 8.66 -6.20
N HIS A 142 -18.72 9.46 -5.71
CA HIS A 142 -19.66 10.24 -6.52
C HIS A 142 -19.34 11.73 -6.37
N PHE A 143 -18.65 12.29 -7.36
CA PHE A 143 -18.17 13.67 -7.34
C PHE A 143 -19.26 14.75 -7.52
N LYS A 144 -20.47 14.36 -7.92
CA LYS A 144 -21.65 15.22 -8.11
C LYS A 144 -22.83 14.87 -7.18
N GLY A 145 -22.67 13.87 -6.31
CA GLY A 145 -23.77 13.29 -5.56
C GLY A 145 -23.43 13.05 -4.10
N GLN A 146 -24.19 12.15 -3.47
CA GLN A 146 -23.98 11.79 -2.07
C GLN A 146 -22.98 10.63 -1.96
N ASN A 147 -22.09 10.72 -0.98
CA ASN A 147 -21.15 9.67 -0.63
C ASN A 147 -21.46 9.17 0.80
N PRO A 148 -21.20 7.88 1.08
CA PRO A 148 -21.37 7.35 2.42
C PRO A 148 -20.44 8.05 3.42
N LYS A 149 -20.92 8.26 4.64
CA LYS A 149 -20.10 8.83 5.74
C LYS A 149 -18.98 7.89 6.18
N LYS A 150 -19.13 6.59 5.92
CA LYS A 150 -18.16 5.55 6.27
C LYS A 150 -18.26 4.43 5.25
N VAL A 151 -17.10 3.96 4.80
CA VAL A 151 -16.96 2.77 3.95
C VAL A 151 -16.37 1.63 4.79
N ALA A 152 -16.82 0.40 4.58
CA ALA A 152 -16.17 -0.74 5.22
C ALA A 152 -14.79 -0.98 4.57
N MET A 153 -13.71 -0.84 5.34
CA MET A 153 -12.36 -1.18 4.85
C MET A 153 -12.26 -2.68 4.60
N GLY A 154 -11.49 -3.06 3.58
CA GLY A 154 -11.31 -4.45 3.19
C GLY A 154 -10.31 -5.20 4.07
N THR A 155 -10.30 -6.52 3.95
CA THR A 155 -9.25 -7.41 4.45
C THR A 155 -8.63 -8.17 3.28
N VAL A 156 -7.55 -8.92 3.51
CA VAL A 156 -6.99 -9.81 2.48
C VAL A 156 -8.05 -10.82 2.01
N GLU A 157 -8.86 -11.37 2.90
CA GLU A 157 -9.90 -12.35 2.54
C GLU A 157 -11.10 -11.70 1.85
N LYS A 158 -11.36 -10.42 2.14
CA LYS A 158 -12.47 -9.64 1.58
C LYS A 158 -12.01 -8.22 1.21
N PRO A 159 -11.26 -8.05 0.09
CA PRO A 159 -10.72 -6.75 -0.30
C PRO A 159 -11.81 -5.72 -0.60
N LEU A 160 -11.46 -4.45 -0.34
CA LEU A 160 -12.22 -3.29 -0.79
C LEU A 160 -11.70 -2.87 -2.17
N VAL A 161 -12.58 -2.83 -3.16
CA VAL A 161 -12.35 -2.22 -4.48
C VAL A 161 -13.11 -0.90 -4.52
N PHE A 162 -12.38 0.21 -4.52
CA PHE A 162 -12.92 1.56 -4.47
C PHE A 162 -12.80 2.24 -5.84
N TYR A 163 -13.93 2.45 -6.49
CA TYR A 163 -14.03 3.08 -7.80
C TYR A 163 -13.96 4.60 -7.66
N LEU A 164 -12.78 5.15 -7.91
CA LEU A 164 -12.52 6.58 -7.77
C LEU A 164 -13.21 7.40 -8.86
N TYR A 165 -13.31 6.85 -10.08
CA TYR A 165 -13.94 7.52 -11.24
C TYR A 165 -15.42 7.15 -11.40
N GLY A 166 -16.06 6.74 -10.31
CA GLY A 166 -17.46 6.33 -10.27
C GLY A 166 -17.68 4.92 -10.82
N SER A 167 -18.95 4.49 -10.80
CA SER A 167 -19.33 3.15 -11.21
C SER A 167 -20.47 3.18 -12.23
N VAL A 168 -20.47 2.22 -13.16
CA VAL A 168 -21.51 2.12 -14.21
C VAL A 168 -22.90 1.94 -13.60
N GLY A 169 -22.99 1.25 -12.46
CA GLY A 169 -24.23 1.06 -11.72
C GLY A 169 -24.91 2.35 -11.27
N GLU A 170 -24.17 3.47 -11.13
CA GLU A 170 -24.79 4.79 -11.02
C GLU A 170 -24.04 5.80 -11.88
N SER A 171 -24.44 5.84 -13.15
CA SER A 171 -23.81 6.59 -14.24
C SER A 171 -23.52 8.07 -13.97
N ASP A 172 -24.25 8.73 -13.06
CA ASP A 172 -23.99 10.12 -12.65
C ASP A 172 -22.70 10.31 -11.84
N SER A 173 -22.15 9.21 -11.32
CA SER A 173 -20.85 9.21 -10.65
C SER A 173 -19.66 9.12 -11.60
N LEU A 174 -19.89 8.76 -12.88
CA LEU A 174 -18.81 8.45 -13.81
C LEU A 174 -18.07 9.71 -14.28
N VAL A 175 -16.74 9.67 -14.17
CA VAL A 175 -15.83 10.66 -14.78
C VAL A 175 -15.56 10.22 -16.22
N LEU A 176 -16.20 10.89 -17.19
CA LEU A 176 -16.18 10.47 -18.60
C LEU A 176 -15.68 11.53 -19.56
N THR A 177 -16.02 12.80 -19.34
CA THR A 177 -15.64 13.92 -20.21
C THR A 177 -14.53 14.76 -19.58
N GLU A 178 -13.88 15.62 -20.37
CA GLU A 178 -12.93 16.60 -19.82
C GLU A 178 -13.58 17.50 -18.76
N ASN A 179 -14.83 17.91 -18.97
CA ASN A 179 -15.59 18.67 -17.97
C ASN A 179 -15.85 17.87 -16.70
N ASP A 180 -16.18 16.56 -16.82
CA ASP A 180 -16.37 15.71 -15.64
C ASP A 180 -15.05 15.55 -14.86
N LEU A 181 -13.91 15.43 -15.55
CA LEU A 181 -12.60 15.34 -14.91
C LEU A 181 -12.27 16.63 -14.13
N LEU A 182 -12.54 17.80 -14.71
CA LEU A 182 -12.36 19.08 -14.02
C LEU A 182 -13.27 19.20 -12.79
N ASP A 183 -14.56 18.90 -12.95
CA ASP A 183 -15.51 18.88 -11.83
C ASP A 183 -15.08 17.91 -10.73
N PHE A 184 -14.55 16.74 -11.10
CA PHE A 184 -14.03 15.75 -10.16
C PHE A 184 -12.81 16.25 -9.39
N LEU A 185 -11.84 16.87 -10.07
CA LEU A 185 -10.66 17.45 -9.42
C LEU A 185 -11.04 18.62 -8.49
N VAL A 186 -12.01 19.45 -8.90
CA VAL A 186 -12.58 20.50 -8.04
C VAL A 186 -13.27 19.88 -6.82
N ALA A 187 -14.02 18.81 -6.98
CA ALA A 187 -14.69 18.13 -5.88
C ALA A 187 -13.69 17.57 -4.85
N LEU A 188 -12.61 16.93 -5.32
CA LEU A 188 -11.56 16.41 -4.44
C LEU A 188 -10.81 17.52 -3.69
N THR A 189 -10.43 18.60 -4.38
CA THR A 189 -9.70 19.73 -3.78
C THR A 189 -10.55 20.51 -2.78
N SER A 190 -11.81 20.77 -3.12
CA SER A 190 -12.75 21.49 -2.25
C SER A 190 -13.35 20.62 -1.14
N LYS A 191 -13.13 19.30 -1.19
CA LYS A 191 -13.71 18.28 -0.31
C LYS A 191 -15.25 18.30 -0.34
N LYS A 192 -15.85 18.64 -1.49
CA LYS A 192 -17.29 18.79 -1.70
C LYS A 192 -17.71 18.16 -3.04
N PRO A 193 -18.57 17.11 -3.04
CA PRO A 193 -19.01 16.36 -1.88
C PRO A 193 -17.82 15.63 -1.21
N PRO A 194 -17.85 15.39 0.12
CA PRO A 194 -16.74 14.74 0.80
C PRO A 194 -16.66 13.26 0.41
N MET A 195 -15.45 12.75 0.24
CA MET A 195 -15.17 11.31 0.25
C MET A 195 -15.28 10.78 1.69
N ALA A 196 -15.60 9.49 1.86
CA ALA A 196 -15.64 8.84 3.16
C ALA A 196 -14.30 9.07 3.93
N PRO A 197 -14.32 9.64 5.15
CA PRO A 197 -13.10 10.02 5.86
C PRO A 197 -12.13 8.87 6.12
N ASN A 198 -12.64 7.65 6.31
CA ASN A 198 -11.79 6.47 6.54
C ASN A 198 -11.05 6.03 5.26
N VAL A 199 -11.63 6.26 4.07
CA VAL A 199 -10.94 5.99 2.80
C VAL A 199 -9.83 7.01 2.59
N LEU A 200 -10.12 8.31 2.82
CA LEU A 200 -9.11 9.36 2.77
C LEU A 200 -7.99 9.14 3.79
N SER A 201 -8.34 8.73 5.02
CA SER A 201 -7.35 8.42 6.05
C SER A 201 -6.41 7.30 5.63
N GLU A 202 -6.92 6.26 4.97
CA GLU A 202 -6.09 5.16 4.48
C GLU A 202 -5.14 5.64 3.36
N LEU A 203 -5.66 6.44 2.42
CA LEU A 203 -4.84 7.02 1.34
C LEU A 203 -3.76 7.96 1.90
N HIS A 204 -4.09 8.76 2.92
CA HIS A 204 -3.17 9.71 3.52
C HIS A 204 -2.20 9.08 4.54
N ASN A 205 -2.39 7.82 4.92
CA ASN A 205 -1.59 7.16 5.96
C ASN A 205 -0.10 7.06 5.57
N GLU A 206 0.78 7.73 6.31
CA GLU A 206 2.20 7.90 5.97
C GLU A 206 2.99 6.58 5.91
N ASP A 207 2.54 5.54 6.60
CA ASP A 207 3.18 4.22 6.56
C ASP A 207 2.83 3.42 5.28
N LYS A 208 1.88 3.90 4.45
CA LYS A 208 1.45 3.20 3.23
C LYS A 208 2.23 3.62 1.99
N CYS A 209 2.70 2.63 1.23
CA CYS A 209 3.17 2.80 -0.15
C CYS A 209 2.08 2.46 -1.17
N PHE A 210 2.32 2.83 -2.43
CA PHE A 210 1.38 2.59 -3.53
C PHE A 210 2.01 1.75 -4.62
N LEU A 211 1.24 0.82 -5.18
CA LEU A 211 1.55 0.15 -6.44
C LEU A 211 0.56 0.64 -7.51
N PHE A 212 1.06 1.38 -8.50
CA PHE A 212 0.28 1.89 -9.62
C PHE A 212 0.41 0.96 -10.83
N LEU A 213 -0.71 0.48 -11.36
CA LEU A 213 -0.73 -0.33 -12.59
C LEU A 213 -1.58 0.39 -13.65
N GLY A 214 -0.93 0.86 -14.72
CA GLY A 214 -1.59 1.41 -15.90
C GLY A 214 -2.38 2.68 -15.65
N VAL A 215 -1.88 3.56 -14.76
CA VAL A 215 -2.58 4.80 -14.35
C VAL A 215 -2.49 5.87 -15.42
N GLY A 216 -1.53 5.78 -16.34
CA GLY A 216 -1.38 6.69 -17.45
C GLY A 216 -0.63 7.95 -17.02
N PHE A 217 0.55 7.78 -16.41
CA PHE A 217 1.39 8.90 -15.93
C PHE A 217 1.88 9.85 -17.03
N ARG A 218 1.68 9.48 -18.30
CA ARG A 218 1.77 10.38 -19.47
C ARG A 218 0.83 11.57 -19.39
N HIS A 219 -0.31 11.43 -18.70
CA HIS A 219 -1.27 12.50 -18.58
C HIS A 219 -0.93 13.43 -17.40
N TRP A 220 -0.78 14.72 -17.67
CA TRP A 220 -0.39 15.73 -16.68
C TRP A 220 -1.35 15.80 -15.48
N TYR A 221 -2.65 15.54 -15.69
CA TYR A 221 -3.65 15.60 -14.63
C TYR A 221 -3.44 14.51 -13.56
N GLN A 222 -2.74 13.41 -13.87
CA GLN A 222 -2.39 12.41 -12.86
C GLN A 222 -1.46 12.99 -11.79
N ARG A 223 -0.63 13.97 -12.15
CA ARG A 223 0.20 14.71 -11.20
C ARG A 223 -0.67 15.51 -10.22
N ILE A 224 -1.77 16.09 -10.70
CA ILE A 224 -2.75 16.76 -9.84
C ILE A 224 -3.45 15.73 -8.97
N LEU A 225 -3.94 14.63 -9.54
CA LEU A 225 -4.65 13.61 -8.78
C LEU A 225 -3.83 13.12 -7.58
N LEU A 226 -2.58 12.74 -7.82
CA LEU A 226 -1.70 12.29 -6.75
C LEU A 226 -1.37 13.41 -5.74
N TYR A 227 -1.30 14.67 -6.17
CA TYR A 227 -1.11 15.80 -5.26
C TYR A 227 -2.32 15.99 -4.34
N VAL A 228 -3.52 16.00 -4.92
CA VAL A 228 -4.77 16.27 -4.20
C VAL A 228 -5.11 15.13 -3.24
N LEU A 229 -4.84 13.88 -3.63
CA LEU A 229 -4.98 12.71 -2.77
C LEU A 229 -3.82 12.52 -1.79
N GLN A 230 -2.86 13.46 -1.77
CA GLN A 230 -1.67 13.40 -0.91
C GLN A 230 -0.90 12.07 -1.03
N MET A 231 -0.88 11.50 -2.23
CA MET A 231 -0.13 10.30 -2.58
C MET A 231 1.35 10.65 -2.88
N ARG A 232 1.91 11.53 -2.06
CA ARG A 232 3.29 12.02 -2.08
C ARG A 232 3.83 11.83 -0.67
N LYS A 233 4.85 11.00 -0.48
CA LYS A 233 5.27 10.63 0.88
C LYS A 233 6.78 10.61 1.03
N LYS A 234 7.27 11.37 2.01
CA LYS A 234 8.69 11.42 2.38
C LYS A 234 9.08 10.08 3.02
N GLY A 235 9.82 9.25 2.28
CA GLY A 235 10.48 8.06 2.85
C GLY A 235 9.89 6.72 2.40
N SER A 236 8.63 6.66 1.96
CA SER A 236 8.05 5.46 1.35
C SER A 236 8.39 5.38 -0.14
N HIS A 237 8.91 4.23 -0.61
CA HIS A 237 9.09 3.96 -2.04
C HIS A 237 7.76 3.43 -2.60
N SER A 238 7.20 4.15 -3.57
CA SER A 238 6.04 3.67 -4.32
C SER A 238 6.49 3.14 -5.69
N PHE A 239 5.62 2.38 -6.32
CA PHE A 239 5.97 1.52 -7.44
C PHE A 239 4.98 1.72 -8.57
N ALA A 240 5.44 1.70 -9.82
CA ALA A 240 4.55 1.86 -10.96
C ALA A 240 4.93 0.97 -12.15
N MET A 241 3.89 0.47 -12.81
CA MET A 241 3.91 -0.17 -14.12
C MET A 241 3.03 0.62 -15.06
N GLU A 242 3.54 0.98 -16.23
CA GLU A 242 2.83 1.82 -17.19
C GLU A 242 2.87 1.17 -18.59
N ARG A 243 1.80 1.36 -19.36
CA ARG A 243 1.80 0.97 -20.77
C ARG A 243 2.57 2.01 -21.56
N PHE A 244 3.85 1.75 -21.79
CA PHE A 244 4.68 2.65 -22.59
C PHE A 244 4.47 2.38 -24.07
N ILE A 245 3.91 3.37 -24.76
CA ILE A 245 4.00 3.54 -26.21
C ILE A 245 4.73 4.88 -26.41
N PRO A 246 6.06 4.95 -26.27
CA PRO A 246 6.74 6.17 -26.58
C PRO A 246 6.91 6.25 -28.10
N ASP A 247 6.22 7.19 -28.74
CA ASP A 247 6.67 7.72 -30.04
C ASP A 247 7.96 8.57 -29.85
N ASP A 248 8.24 9.00 -28.61
CA ASP A 248 9.31 9.93 -28.24
C ASP A 248 9.96 9.52 -26.90
N GLU A 249 11.21 9.09 -26.96
CA GLU A 249 12.04 8.68 -25.81
C GLU A 249 12.23 9.83 -24.80
N SER A 250 12.20 11.09 -25.26
CA SER A 250 12.39 12.26 -24.38
C SER A 250 11.22 12.50 -23.43
N GLN A 251 9.98 12.18 -23.84
CA GLN A 251 8.81 12.29 -22.97
C GLN A 251 8.85 11.24 -21.85
N LEU A 252 9.30 10.03 -22.18
CA LEU A 252 9.49 8.97 -21.21
C LEU A 252 10.51 9.38 -20.14
N GLU A 253 11.65 9.93 -20.55
CA GLU A 253 12.66 10.45 -19.62
C GLU A 253 12.10 11.53 -18.70
N GLN A 254 11.28 12.46 -19.22
CA GLN A 254 10.65 13.51 -18.41
C GLN A 254 9.66 12.95 -17.38
N ILE A 255 8.84 11.97 -17.76
CA ILE A 255 7.89 11.32 -16.85
C ILE A 255 8.65 10.60 -15.74
N VAL A 256 9.66 9.81 -16.12
CA VAL A 256 10.48 9.04 -15.18
C VAL A 256 11.26 9.97 -14.26
N PHE A 257 11.87 11.03 -14.80
CA PHE A 257 12.56 12.04 -14.00
C PHE A 257 11.61 12.67 -12.98
N PHE A 258 10.43 13.12 -13.41
CA PHE A 258 9.46 13.71 -12.50
C PHE A 258 9.06 12.72 -11.40
N PHE A 259 8.65 11.50 -11.71
CA PHE A 259 8.09 10.60 -10.71
C PHE A 259 9.16 9.92 -9.83
N ARG A 260 10.34 9.62 -10.37
CA ARG A 260 11.43 8.95 -9.65
C ARG A 260 12.33 9.91 -8.87
N LYS A 261 12.65 11.07 -9.44
CA LYS A 261 13.63 12.02 -8.87
C LYS A 261 13.01 13.19 -8.11
N SER A 262 11.69 13.34 -8.09
CA SER A 262 11.00 14.33 -7.24
C SER A 262 10.55 13.72 -5.90
N ASP A 263 9.76 14.49 -5.15
CA ASP A 263 9.16 14.09 -3.87
C ASP A 263 8.22 12.88 -3.95
N TYR A 264 7.87 12.39 -5.16
CA TYR A 264 7.02 11.23 -5.35
C TYR A 264 7.72 9.88 -5.11
N LYS A 265 9.03 9.79 -5.41
CA LYS A 265 9.82 8.55 -5.29
C LYS A 265 9.12 7.29 -5.84
N ILE A 266 8.51 7.41 -7.03
CA ILE A 266 7.85 6.30 -7.72
C ILE A 266 8.86 5.61 -8.65
N ASN A 267 9.14 4.35 -8.39
CA ASN A 267 9.99 3.51 -9.23
C ASN A 267 9.16 2.91 -10.36
N ILE A 268 9.50 3.25 -11.61
CA ILE A 268 8.77 2.77 -12.79
C ILE A 268 9.51 1.61 -13.45
N LEU A 269 8.81 0.51 -13.71
CA LEU A 269 9.34 -0.70 -14.34
C LEU A 269 8.78 -0.88 -15.75
N GLY A 270 9.67 -1.23 -16.68
CA GLY A 270 9.38 -1.41 -18.10
C GLY A 270 9.30 -2.87 -18.50
N MET A 271 8.16 -3.51 -18.24
CA MET A 271 7.85 -4.88 -18.67
C MET A 271 6.35 -5.04 -18.93
N SER A 272 5.92 -6.19 -19.43
CA SER A 272 4.48 -6.41 -19.63
C SER A 272 3.74 -6.55 -18.29
N PHE A 273 2.48 -6.11 -18.22
CA PHE A 273 1.70 -6.22 -16.98
C PHE A 273 1.49 -7.67 -16.54
N ILE A 274 1.32 -8.60 -17.48
CA ILE A 274 1.13 -10.02 -17.17
C ILE A 274 2.40 -10.58 -16.56
N GLU A 275 3.54 -10.37 -17.20
CA GLU A 275 4.83 -10.83 -16.69
C GLU A 275 5.14 -10.25 -15.31
N PHE A 276 4.85 -8.95 -15.10
CA PHE A 276 4.95 -8.33 -13.78
C PHE A 276 4.08 -9.03 -12.74
N ALA A 277 2.80 -9.27 -13.06
CA ALA A 277 1.86 -9.88 -12.14
C ALA A 277 2.23 -11.34 -11.81
N GLU A 278 2.70 -12.11 -12.80
CA GLU A 278 3.22 -13.46 -12.60
C GLU A 278 4.45 -13.45 -11.70
N GLN A 279 5.43 -12.59 -11.99
CA GLN A 279 6.62 -12.44 -11.17
C GLN A 279 6.31 -11.99 -9.74
N LEU A 280 5.32 -11.11 -9.56
CA LEU A 280 4.87 -10.68 -8.25
C LEU A 280 4.16 -11.82 -7.50
N ARG A 281 3.26 -12.56 -8.17
CA ARG A 281 2.59 -13.74 -7.61
C ARG A 281 3.62 -14.78 -7.17
N ASP A 282 4.55 -15.13 -8.05
CA ASP A 282 5.55 -16.15 -7.82
C ASP A 282 6.50 -15.73 -6.69
N ARG A 283 6.85 -14.44 -6.62
CA ARG A 283 7.60 -13.90 -5.48
C ARG A 283 6.77 -13.90 -4.21
N LEU A 284 5.48 -13.59 -4.22
CA LEU A 284 4.61 -13.65 -3.05
C LEU A 284 4.29 -15.08 -2.59
N SER A 285 4.41 -16.08 -3.46
CA SER A 285 4.29 -17.50 -3.11
C SER A 285 5.63 -18.11 -2.68
N SER A 286 6.73 -17.68 -3.29
CA SER A 286 8.10 -18.20 -3.03
C SER A 286 8.77 -17.49 -1.87
N SER A 287 8.57 -16.17 -1.74
CA SER A 287 8.58 -15.53 -0.44
C SER A 287 7.36 -16.08 0.26
N ARG A 288 7.54 -17.21 0.95
CA ARG A 288 6.57 -17.57 1.97
C ARG A 288 6.39 -16.29 2.79
N PRO A 289 5.15 -15.75 2.98
CA PRO A 289 4.95 -14.89 4.13
C PRO A 289 5.58 -15.64 5.30
N PRO A 290 6.42 -15.04 6.16
CA PRO A 290 6.97 -15.76 7.30
C PRO A 290 5.82 -16.56 7.90
N GLU A 291 5.93 -17.89 7.82
CA GLU A 291 4.85 -18.80 8.19
C GLU A 291 4.33 -18.34 9.54
N LYS A 292 3.07 -17.85 9.57
CA LYS A 292 2.32 -17.50 10.78
C LYS A 292 3.17 -17.27 12.04
N TYR A 293 3.74 -16.07 12.20
CA TYR A 293 4.00 -15.56 13.56
C TYR A 293 2.77 -14.85 14.14
N LYS A 294 1.57 -15.07 13.59
CA LYS A 294 0.31 -14.64 14.26
C LYS A 294 0.19 -15.22 15.67
N ASP A 295 0.90 -16.32 15.95
CA ASP A 295 0.94 -16.98 17.24
C ASP A 295 2.26 -16.79 18.02
N GLY A 296 3.20 -15.97 17.53
CA GLY A 296 4.46 -15.70 18.22
C GLY A 296 4.37 -14.45 19.11
N PRO A 297 5.12 -14.37 20.23
CA PRO A 297 5.10 -13.21 21.11
C PRO A 297 5.64 -11.95 20.42
N GLN A 298 4.97 -10.82 20.59
CA GLN A 298 5.46 -9.49 20.25
C GLN A 298 6.51 -9.02 21.26
N VAL A 299 7.68 -8.63 20.76
CA VAL A 299 8.83 -8.27 21.61
C VAL A 299 9.37 -6.91 21.22
N PHE A 300 9.19 -5.91 22.06
CA PHE A 300 9.83 -4.61 21.89
C PHE A 300 11.30 -4.69 22.31
N ILE A 301 12.23 -4.29 21.44
CA ILE A 301 13.66 -4.23 21.73
C ILE A 301 14.00 -2.77 22.09
N CYS A 302 14.29 -2.56 23.37
CA CYS A 302 14.67 -1.27 23.94
C CYS A 302 16.19 -1.21 24.07
N HIS A 303 16.83 -0.25 23.41
CA HIS A 303 18.29 -0.14 23.33
C HIS A 303 18.74 1.33 23.32
N ALA A 304 20.01 1.56 23.66
CA ALA A 304 20.62 2.86 23.41
C ALA A 304 20.96 2.97 21.91
N HIS A 305 20.86 4.18 21.33
CA HIS A 305 21.18 4.42 19.92
C HIS A 305 22.56 3.87 19.51
N GLU A 306 23.56 3.98 20.38
CA GLU A 306 24.91 3.47 20.16
C GLU A 306 24.98 1.93 20.02
N ASP A 307 23.96 1.22 20.50
CA ASP A 307 23.86 -0.24 20.43
C ASP A 307 23.00 -0.72 19.24
N GLN A 308 22.63 0.18 18.31
CA GLN A 308 21.76 -0.14 17.16
C GLN A 308 22.22 -1.37 16.41
N GLU A 309 23.52 -1.49 16.10
CA GLU A 309 24.03 -2.61 15.32
C GLU A 309 23.78 -3.95 16.04
N TYR A 310 23.90 -3.97 17.36
CA TYR A 310 23.59 -5.15 18.17
C TYR A 310 22.08 -5.40 18.22
N ALA A 311 21.29 -4.36 18.39
CA ALA A 311 19.82 -4.44 18.44
C ALA A 311 19.24 -4.98 17.11
N SER A 312 19.77 -4.53 15.97
CA SER A 312 19.45 -5.05 14.63
C SER A 312 19.82 -6.53 14.47
N LYS A 313 20.99 -6.95 14.98
CA LYS A 313 21.36 -8.38 15.00
C LYS A 313 20.41 -9.20 15.88
N MET A 314 19.96 -8.64 17.01
CA MET A 314 19.01 -9.30 17.90
C MET A 314 17.63 -9.42 17.27
N TYR A 315 17.18 -8.36 16.59
CA TYR A 315 15.94 -8.32 15.82
C TYR A 315 15.88 -9.47 14.81
N GLU A 316 16.92 -9.62 13.98
CA GLU A 316 16.95 -10.70 12.98
C GLU A 316 16.95 -12.09 13.61
N LYS A 317 17.62 -12.28 14.75
CA LYS A 317 17.59 -13.55 15.51
C LYS A 317 16.22 -13.86 16.10
N PHE A 318 15.54 -12.88 16.69
CA PHE A 318 14.19 -13.05 17.21
C PHE A 318 13.21 -13.41 16.10
N LYS A 319 13.32 -12.71 14.97
CA LYS A 319 12.51 -12.97 13.77
C LYS A 319 12.74 -14.37 13.19
N THR A 320 13.99 -14.82 13.09
CA THR A 320 14.30 -16.20 12.62
C THR A 320 13.87 -17.27 13.60
N ALA A 321 13.80 -16.98 14.91
CA ALA A 321 13.36 -17.93 15.93
C ALA A 321 11.85 -17.93 16.23
N GLY A 322 11.12 -17.06 15.53
CA GLY A 322 9.67 -16.98 15.52
C GLY A 322 8.98 -16.13 16.56
N LEU A 323 9.69 -15.12 17.02
CA LEU A 323 9.14 -14.00 17.76
C LEU A 323 8.75 -12.89 16.76
N ARG A 324 7.95 -11.92 17.22
CA ARG A 324 7.59 -10.71 16.47
C ARG A 324 8.33 -9.50 17.05
N PRO A 325 9.62 -9.30 16.73
CA PRO A 325 10.38 -8.19 17.29
C PRO A 325 9.92 -6.84 16.72
N TRP A 326 10.01 -5.79 17.54
CA TRP A 326 9.84 -4.40 17.15
C TRP A 326 11.11 -3.64 17.55
N LEU A 327 11.71 -2.90 16.63
CA LEU A 327 12.94 -2.13 16.84
C LEU A 327 12.68 -0.68 16.39
N ASP A 328 13.23 0.25 17.15
CA ASP A 328 13.01 1.66 16.92
C ASP A 328 13.60 2.17 15.58
N LYS A 329 12.89 3.07 14.88
CA LYS A 329 13.27 3.61 13.56
C LYS A 329 14.36 4.67 13.73
N GLU A 330 15.52 4.48 13.09
CA GLU A 330 16.60 5.47 13.10
C GLU A 330 16.28 6.73 12.30
N GLU A 331 16.66 7.88 12.89
CA GLU A 331 16.69 9.25 12.35
C GLU A 331 15.36 10.02 12.21
N LEU A 332 14.89 10.56 13.34
CA LEU A 332 13.80 11.53 13.36
C LEU A 332 14.27 12.97 13.11
N ARG A 333 13.46 13.67 12.30
CA ARG A 333 13.49 15.12 12.10
C ARG A 333 12.55 15.79 13.12
N GLY A 334 12.82 17.04 13.48
CA GLY A 334 12.00 17.76 14.45
C GLY A 334 10.56 17.97 13.98
N GLY A 335 9.57 17.47 14.74
CA GLY A 335 8.14 17.79 14.56
C GLY A 335 7.13 16.67 14.86
N ASP A 336 7.54 15.40 14.93
CA ASP A 336 6.61 14.27 15.04
C ASP A 336 6.13 13.99 16.47
N LEU A 337 4.85 13.66 16.66
CA LEU A 337 4.26 13.20 17.93
C LEU A 337 4.57 11.71 18.22
N TRP A 338 5.79 11.28 17.90
CA TRP A 338 6.23 9.89 17.98
C TRP A 338 6.27 9.33 19.40
N ASP A 339 6.39 10.22 20.38
CA ASP A 339 6.26 9.95 21.82
C ASP A 339 5.05 9.06 22.15
N LYS A 340 3.92 9.31 21.48
CA LYS A 340 2.68 8.58 21.73
C LYS A 340 2.70 7.19 21.10
N MET A 341 3.26 7.07 19.90
CA MET A 341 3.30 5.80 19.16
C MET A 341 4.19 4.76 19.84
N ILE A 342 5.39 5.14 20.30
CA ILE A 342 6.27 4.22 21.04
C ILE A 342 5.61 3.78 22.35
N ILE A 343 5.04 4.71 23.11
CA ILE A 343 4.36 4.40 24.37
C ILE A 343 3.17 3.47 24.13
N ASP A 344 2.35 3.74 23.11
CA ASP A 344 1.20 2.88 22.76
C ASP A 344 1.68 1.50 22.28
N THR A 345 2.81 1.43 21.57
CA THR A 345 3.42 0.15 21.16
C THR A 345 3.88 -0.66 22.38
N ILE A 346 4.60 -0.04 23.32
CA ILE A 346 5.02 -0.68 24.58
C ILE A 346 3.81 -1.19 25.39
N ARG A 347 2.65 -0.54 25.27
CA ARG A 347 1.40 -0.98 25.94
C ARG A 347 0.74 -2.19 25.29
N GLU A 348 1.05 -2.47 24.03
CA GLU A 348 0.40 -3.53 23.25
C GLU A 348 1.25 -4.80 23.12
N VAL A 349 2.58 -4.70 23.15
CA VAL A 349 3.48 -5.86 23.00
C VAL A 349 3.36 -6.88 24.14
N ASP A 350 3.82 -8.12 23.92
CA ASP A 350 3.80 -9.18 24.92
C ASP A 350 5.00 -9.12 25.89
N TYR A 351 6.16 -8.67 25.39
CA TYR A 351 7.41 -8.53 26.14
C TYR A 351 8.18 -7.27 25.74
N VAL A 352 8.96 -6.75 26.68
CA VAL A 352 9.97 -5.70 26.45
C VAL A 352 11.34 -6.26 26.83
N VAL A 353 12.24 -6.35 25.87
CA VAL A 353 13.64 -6.74 26.08
C VAL A 353 14.48 -5.47 26.15
N VAL A 354 15.14 -5.25 27.29
CA VAL A 354 15.99 -4.06 27.49
C VAL A 354 17.46 -4.46 27.37
N LEU A 355 18.12 -3.98 26.32
CA LEU A 355 19.55 -4.22 26.07
C LEU A 355 20.40 -3.30 26.97
N GLN A 356 20.86 -3.84 28.09
CA GLN A 356 21.71 -3.19 29.08
C GLN A 356 23.16 -3.19 28.61
N SER A 357 23.69 -1.99 28.39
CA SER A 357 25.06 -1.74 27.94
C SER A 357 25.70 -0.59 28.73
N LYS A 358 27.02 -0.46 28.62
CA LYS A 358 27.77 0.72 29.08
C LYS A 358 27.21 2.00 28.44
N SER A 359 26.82 1.95 27.16
CA SER A 359 26.24 3.08 26.42
C SER A 359 24.93 3.55 27.06
N MET A 360 24.05 2.63 27.44
CA MET A 360 22.78 2.96 28.10
C MET A 360 23.01 3.55 29.50
N ILE A 361 23.91 2.98 30.28
CA ILE A 361 24.17 3.40 31.67
C ILE A 361 24.87 4.74 31.75
N ALA A 362 25.70 5.07 30.75
CA ALA A 362 26.38 6.35 30.67
C ALA A 362 25.42 7.53 30.42
N LYS A 363 24.18 7.27 29.97
CA LYS A 363 23.20 8.33 29.70
C LYS A 363 22.63 8.89 31.00
N VAL A 364 22.68 10.21 31.14
CA VAL A 364 22.01 10.95 32.23
C VAL A 364 20.55 11.25 31.87
N GLU A 365 20.30 11.56 30.60
CA GLU A 365 18.97 11.83 30.05
C GLU A 365 18.85 11.18 28.68
N SER A 366 17.77 10.43 28.46
CA SER A 366 17.52 9.72 27.20
C SER A 366 16.09 9.24 27.12
N TYR A 367 15.55 9.20 25.90
CA TYR A 367 14.21 8.68 25.64
C TYR A 367 14.05 7.21 26.06
N VAL A 368 15.13 6.42 25.99
CA VAL A 368 15.14 5.02 26.44
C VAL A 368 14.69 4.86 27.89
N PHE A 369 14.96 5.86 28.75
CA PHE A 369 14.48 5.82 30.13
C PHE A 369 12.97 6.01 30.23
N LYS A 370 12.35 6.76 29.30
CA LYS A 370 10.90 6.90 29.20
C LYS A 370 10.24 5.59 28.80
N GLU A 371 10.82 4.87 27.84
CA GLU A 371 10.39 3.52 27.44
C GLU A 371 10.48 2.53 28.60
N ILE A 372 11.63 2.49 29.28
CA ILE A 372 11.85 1.63 30.45
C ILE A 372 10.84 1.97 31.55
N ASN A 373 10.58 3.24 31.83
CA ASN A 373 9.59 3.65 32.84
C ASN A 373 8.17 3.21 32.43
N CYS A 374 7.79 3.37 31.15
CA CYS A 374 6.50 2.91 30.64
C CYS A 374 6.36 1.39 30.79
N ALA A 375 7.43 0.64 30.48
CA ALA A 375 7.44 -0.81 30.62
C ALA A 375 7.35 -1.24 32.09
N LEU A 376 8.06 -0.57 33.00
CA LEU A 376 8.00 -0.82 34.45
C LEU A 376 6.62 -0.49 35.04
N GLU A 377 5.98 0.60 34.60
CA GLU A 377 4.62 0.95 35.02
C GLU A 377 3.59 -0.10 34.57
N ARG A 378 3.80 -0.71 33.40
CA ARG A 378 2.96 -1.84 32.95
C ARG A 378 3.29 -3.12 33.72
N GLN A 379 4.57 -3.40 33.99
CA GLN A 379 5.01 -4.55 34.78
C GLN A 379 4.40 -4.57 36.19
N SER A 380 4.24 -3.41 36.84
CA SER A 380 3.65 -3.30 38.18
C SER A 380 2.14 -3.54 38.24
N LYS A 381 1.45 -3.55 37.08
CA LYS A 381 0.01 -3.81 36.98
C LYS A 381 -0.33 -5.30 36.88
N PHE A 382 0.66 -6.17 36.65
CA PHE A 382 0.44 -7.60 36.65
C PHE A 382 0.54 -8.19 38.06
N GLN A 383 -0.23 -9.24 38.35
CA GLN A 383 -0.09 -10.04 39.58
C GLN A 383 1.25 -10.77 39.60
N ASP A 384 1.66 -11.25 40.77
CA ASP A 384 2.92 -11.95 40.99
C ASP A 384 3.14 -13.06 39.93
N MET A 385 4.37 -13.18 39.43
CA MET A 385 4.87 -14.13 38.40
C MET A 385 4.71 -13.76 36.92
N PHE A 386 4.12 -12.62 36.54
CA PHE A 386 4.08 -12.21 35.12
C PHE A 386 5.39 -11.53 34.68
N ARG A 387 6.03 -12.04 33.62
CA ARG A 387 7.30 -11.51 33.07
C ARG A 387 7.05 -10.61 31.87
N PHE A 388 6.91 -9.31 32.07
CA PHE A 388 6.70 -8.38 30.96
C PHE A 388 8.02 -7.76 30.47
N ILE A 389 8.89 -7.36 31.40
CA ILE A 389 10.19 -6.75 31.09
C ILE A 389 11.34 -7.73 31.35
N ILE A 390 12.29 -7.82 30.42
CA ILE A 390 13.43 -8.74 30.47
C ILE A 390 14.73 -7.93 30.27
N PRO A 391 15.49 -7.64 31.34
CA PRO A 391 16.79 -7.02 31.23
C PRO A 391 17.84 -7.98 30.65
N VAL A 392 18.59 -7.53 29.66
CA VAL A 392 19.59 -8.33 28.94
C VAL A 392 20.92 -7.59 28.90
N ILE A 393 21.95 -8.11 29.57
CA ILE A 393 23.28 -7.49 29.64
C ILE A 393 24.12 -7.95 28.45
N ILE A 394 24.60 -7.00 27.62
CA ILE A 394 25.31 -7.30 26.36
C ILE A 394 26.82 -7.05 26.38
N ASP A 395 27.36 -6.33 27.39
CA ASP A 395 28.78 -5.93 27.43
C ASP A 395 29.42 -6.00 28.84
N GLY A 396 28.83 -6.80 29.73
CA GLY A 396 29.30 -7.01 31.10
C GLY A 396 29.04 -5.83 32.04
N SER A 397 28.28 -4.84 31.61
CA SER A 397 27.85 -3.72 32.44
C SER A 397 26.90 -4.13 33.58
N PRO A 398 26.86 -3.35 34.69
CA PRO A 398 25.86 -3.55 35.74
C PRO A 398 24.46 -3.19 35.24
N LEU A 399 23.41 -3.67 35.91
CA LEU A 399 22.04 -3.25 35.59
C LEU A 399 21.81 -1.80 36.02
N LEU A 400 20.94 -1.10 35.29
CA LEU A 400 20.31 0.11 35.83
C LEU A 400 19.63 -0.19 37.16
N LYS A 401 19.81 0.67 38.16
CA LYS A 401 19.23 0.52 39.51
C LYS A 401 17.74 0.17 39.52
N LYS A 402 16.98 0.75 38.58
CA LYS A 402 15.53 0.52 38.43
C LYS A 402 15.16 -0.89 37.95
N LEU A 403 16.11 -1.64 37.41
CA LEU A 403 15.94 -3.01 36.92
C LEU A 403 16.60 -4.05 37.83
N GLU A 404 17.29 -3.65 38.90
CA GLU A 404 17.99 -4.56 39.82
C GLU A 404 17.06 -5.56 40.51
N SER A 405 15.80 -5.20 40.70
CA SER A 405 14.78 -6.08 41.26
C SER A 405 14.27 -7.14 40.28
N ILE A 406 14.74 -7.12 39.02
CA ILE A 406 14.30 -8.02 37.95
C ILE A 406 15.49 -8.87 37.50
N GLN A 407 15.31 -10.19 37.49
CA GLN A 407 16.35 -11.12 37.08
C GLN A 407 16.77 -10.86 35.63
N SER A 408 18.05 -10.58 35.42
CA SER A 408 18.62 -10.33 34.09
C SER A 408 19.21 -11.57 33.43
N ILE A 409 19.30 -11.55 32.11
CA ILE A 409 20.05 -12.52 31.31
C ILE A 409 21.35 -11.87 30.83
N LYS A 410 22.49 -12.53 31.01
CA LYS A 410 23.77 -12.08 30.45
C LYS A 410 24.00 -12.77 29.11
N ILE A 411 24.28 -12.01 28.06
CA ILE A 411 24.65 -12.56 26.76
C ILE A 411 26.16 -12.42 26.59
N SER A 412 26.88 -13.53 26.73
CA SER A 412 28.31 -13.62 26.41
C SER A 412 28.62 -14.47 25.18
N ASP A 413 27.67 -15.30 24.73
CA ASP A 413 27.82 -16.24 23.62
C ASP A 413 26.48 -16.53 22.91
N LYS A 414 26.51 -17.42 21.90
CA LYS A 414 25.31 -17.84 21.15
C LYS A 414 24.30 -18.60 22.01
N GLU A 415 24.76 -19.37 22.98
CA GLU A 415 23.92 -20.23 23.83
C GLU A 415 22.98 -19.39 24.71
N ASN A 416 23.47 -18.27 25.23
CA ASN A 416 22.64 -17.36 26.04
C ASN A 416 21.50 -16.70 25.25
N ILE A 417 21.68 -16.47 23.94
CA ILE A 417 20.63 -15.90 23.08
C ILE A 417 19.51 -16.92 22.83
N GLU A 418 19.87 -18.17 22.59
CA GLU A 418 18.90 -19.25 22.43
C GLU A 418 18.10 -19.48 23.72
N ASN A 419 18.74 -19.32 24.89
CA ASN A 419 18.07 -19.36 26.18
C ASN A 419 17.07 -18.21 26.37
N LEU A 420 17.41 -16.99 25.96
CA LEU A 420 16.49 -15.85 25.99
C LEU A 420 15.25 -16.13 25.12
N ILE A 421 15.46 -16.61 23.90
CA ILE A 421 14.40 -16.95 22.95
C ILE A 421 13.50 -18.07 23.51
N SER A 422 14.09 -19.15 24.04
CA SER A 422 13.34 -20.27 24.59
C SER A 422 12.54 -19.87 25.84
N THR A 423 13.10 -18.99 26.67
CA THR A 423 12.42 -18.40 27.83
C THR A 423 11.18 -17.63 27.41
N ILE A 424 11.30 -16.72 26.43
CA ILE A 424 10.17 -15.92 25.93
C ILE A 424 9.08 -16.83 25.36
N ARG A 425 9.44 -17.82 24.54
CA ARG A 425 8.47 -18.73 23.92
C ARG A 425 7.74 -19.61 24.92
N SER A 426 8.47 -20.26 25.83
CA SER A 426 7.87 -21.14 26.83
C SER A 426 6.94 -20.38 27.78
N ASP A 427 7.33 -19.16 28.16
CA ASP A 427 6.51 -18.29 28.99
C ASP A 427 5.23 -17.83 28.26
N PHE A 428 5.35 -17.48 26.98
CA PHE A 428 4.21 -17.07 26.15
C PHE A 428 3.22 -18.21 25.93
N GLU A 429 3.70 -19.43 25.64
CA GLU A 429 2.86 -20.62 25.47
C GLU A 429 2.09 -20.98 26.75
N LYS A 430 2.74 -20.87 27.93
CA LYS A 430 2.07 -21.06 29.24
C LYS A 430 0.95 -20.04 29.47
N ARG A 431 1.15 -18.78 29.08
CA ARG A 431 0.11 -17.73 29.21
C ARG A 431 -1.09 -17.97 28.32
N ARG A 432 -0.91 -18.60 27.16
CA ARG A 432 -2.01 -18.91 26.23
C ARG A 432 -2.86 -20.11 26.65
N THR A 433 -2.35 -20.96 27.54
CA THR A 433 -3.00 -22.22 27.96
C THR A 433 -3.66 -22.14 29.34
N GLN A 434 -3.50 -21.01 30.04
CA GLN A 434 -4.18 -20.63 31.27
C GLN A 434 -5.28 -19.62 30.96
#